data_AF-A0AAD0T7E0-F1
#
_entry.id   AF-A0AAD0T7E0-F1
#
_cell.length_a   1.000
_cell.length_b   1.000
_cell.length_c   1.000
_cell.angle_alpha   90.00
_cell.angle_beta   90.00
_cell.angle_gamma   90.00
#
_symmetry.space_group_name_H-M   'P 1'
#
loop_
_entity.id
_entity.type
_entity.pdbx_description
1 polymer ?
#
loop_
_entity_poly.entity_id
_entity_poly.type
_entity_poly.pdbx_seq_one_letter_code
_entity_poly.pdbx_strand_id
1 'polypeptide(L)'
;MFCPKCLSNSVHLKEKGVMNILVNGRQKDTGRFLFNLDRKDEILQNISDKIHEHFQWMASFNNKKPVQTVHVVTTDAKCDNGCAIPLSHKFSLTDHIISTKGLKDLIIKHAKESELELELDI
;
A
#
# COMPACT_ATOMS: atom_id res chain seq x y z
N MET A 1 -8.08 -13.96 -3.23
CA MET A 1 -9.20 -13.06 -2.83
C MET A 1 -10.44 -13.42 -3.64
N PHE A 2 -11.66 -13.19 -3.15
CA PHE A 2 -12.89 -13.45 -3.91
C PHE A 2 -13.25 -12.29 -4.84
N CYS A 3 -13.86 -12.59 -5.99
CA CYS A 3 -14.35 -11.54 -6.88
C CYS A 3 -15.61 -10.87 -6.31
N PRO A 4 -15.60 -9.54 -6.08
CA PRO A 4 -16.74 -8.85 -5.50
C PRO A 4 -17.94 -8.78 -6.45
N LYS A 5 -17.76 -9.09 -7.75
CA LYS A 5 -18.82 -9.01 -8.76
C LYS A 5 -19.54 -10.33 -8.98
N CYS A 6 -18.81 -11.43 -9.14
CA CYS A 6 -19.42 -12.73 -9.43
C CYS A 6 -19.48 -13.65 -8.22
N LEU A 7 -18.79 -13.32 -7.12
CA LEU A 7 -18.78 -14.04 -5.82
C LEU A 7 -18.42 -15.54 -5.88
N SER A 8 -18.13 -16.06 -7.08
CA SER A 8 -17.95 -17.49 -7.36
C SER A 8 -16.52 -17.82 -7.78
N ASN A 9 -15.73 -16.81 -8.18
CA ASN A 9 -14.37 -16.97 -8.69
C ASN A 9 -13.36 -16.14 -7.90
N SER A 10 -12.10 -16.52 -8.03
CA SER A 10 -10.99 -15.81 -7.43
C SER A 10 -10.61 -14.56 -8.23
N VAL A 11 -10.05 -13.60 -7.50
CA VAL A 11 -9.34 -12.45 -8.04
C VAL A 11 -7.87 -12.65 -7.77
N HIS A 12 -7.09 -12.48 -8.83
CA HIS A 12 -5.63 -12.51 -8.78
C HIS A 12 -5.08 -11.14 -9.12
N LEU A 13 -3.94 -10.83 -8.54
CA LEU A 13 -3.18 -9.64 -8.89
C LEU A 13 -2.62 -9.80 -10.30
N LYS A 14 -2.62 -8.72 -11.08
CA LYS A 14 -1.86 -8.72 -12.33
C LYS A 14 -0.36 -8.78 -12.02
N GLU A 15 0.42 -9.36 -12.93
CA GLU A 15 1.88 -9.42 -12.80
C GLU A 15 2.53 -8.03 -12.74
N LYS A 16 1.94 -7.06 -13.43
CA LYS A 16 2.39 -5.67 -13.49
C LYS A 16 1.19 -4.75 -13.31
N GLY A 17 1.43 -3.60 -12.67
CA GLY A 17 0.37 -2.63 -12.43
C GLY A 17 0.84 -1.44 -11.60
N VAL A 18 -0.13 -0.74 -11.01
CA VAL A 18 0.10 0.42 -10.15
C VAL A 18 -0.19 0.06 -8.70
N MET A 19 0.73 0.41 -7.81
CA MET A 19 0.57 0.33 -6.37
C MET A 19 0.40 1.73 -5.78
N ASN A 20 -0.32 1.81 -4.66
CA ASN A 20 -0.56 3.05 -3.93
C ASN A 20 -0.27 2.83 -2.44
N ILE A 21 0.40 3.80 -1.82
CA ILE A 21 0.54 3.90 -0.37
C ILE A 21 -0.49 4.89 0.17
N LEU A 22 -1.30 4.42 1.13
CA LEU A 22 -2.25 5.25 1.87
C LEU A 22 -1.79 5.35 3.31
N VAL A 23 -1.64 6.57 3.83
CA VAL A 23 -1.34 6.83 5.24
C VAL A 23 -2.52 7.59 5.85
N ASN A 24 -3.11 7.07 6.92
CA ASN A 24 -4.34 7.60 7.53
C ASN A 24 -5.47 7.79 6.50
N GLY A 25 -5.59 6.85 5.56
CA GLY A 25 -6.53 6.91 4.44
C GLY A 25 -6.22 7.96 3.36
N ARG A 26 -5.15 8.76 3.52
CA ARG A 26 -4.74 9.79 2.57
C ARG A 26 -3.67 9.25 1.63
N GLN A 27 -3.80 9.61 0.36
CA GLN A 27 -2.79 9.35 -0.64
C GLN A 27 -2.08 10.66 -0.98
N LYS A 28 -0.75 10.63 -1.05
CA LYS A 28 0.03 11.69 -1.70
C LYS A 28 0.01 11.42 -3.21
N ASP A 29 0.03 12.45 -4.04
CA ASP A 29 0.07 12.24 -5.50
C ASP A 29 1.29 11.41 -5.93
N THR A 30 2.43 11.58 -5.24
CA THR A 30 3.66 10.80 -5.44
C THR A 30 3.66 9.43 -4.76
N GLY A 31 2.60 9.08 -4.02
CA GLY A 31 2.47 7.80 -3.32
C GLY A 31 2.15 6.61 -4.23
N ARG A 32 2.15 6.83 -5.56
CA ARG A 32 1.91 5.81 -6.58
C ARG A 32 3.22 5.37 -7.22
N PHE A 33 3.34 4.09 -7.52
CA PHE A 33 4.47 3.56 -8.29
C PHE A 33 4.06 2.31 -9.07
N LEU A 34 4.82 2.01 -10.13
CA LEU A 34 4.62 0.80 -10.91
C LEU A 34 5.26 -0.39 -10.19
N PHE A 35 4.60 -1.54 -10.24
CA PHE A 35 5.15 -2.78 -9.72
C PHE A 35 5.24 -3.84 -10.81
N ASN A 36 6.19 -4.76 -10.64
CA ASN A 36 6.31 -6.00 -11.40
C ASN A 36 6.62 -7.14 -10.42
N LEU A 37 5.73 -8.14 -10.32
CA LEU A 37 5.86 -9.25 -9.36
C LEU A 37 7.12 -10.11 -9.59
N ASP A 38 7.72 -10.07 -10.78
CA ASP A 38 9.01 -10.71 -11.06
C ASP A 38 10.19 -10.03 -10.34
N ARG A 39 10.01 -8.77 -9.94
CA ARG A 39 11.05 -7.92 -9.35
C ARG A 39 10.69 -7.56 -7.91
N LYS A 40 10.47 -8.57 -7.07
CA LYS A 40 10.01 -8.40 -5.68
C LYS A 40 10.88 -7.45 -4.86
N ASP A 41 12.20 -7.53 -4.99
CA ASP A 41 13.12 -6.68 -4.24
C ASP A 41 12.97 -5.19 -4.60
N GLU A 42 12.78 -4.88 -5.88
CA GLU A 42 12.47 -3.51 -6.34
C GLU A 42 11.14 -3.03 -5.76
N ILE A 43 10.13 -3.92 -5.66
CA ILE A 43 8.84 -3.56 -5.08
C ILE A 43 9.00 -3.20 -3.59
N LEU A 44 9.72 -4.02 -2.83
CA LEU A 44 9.94 -3.77 -1.40
C LEU A 44 10.71 -2.47 -1.16
N GLN A 45 11.73 -2.20 -1.97
CA GLN A 45 12.47 -0.94 -1.92
C GLN A 45 11.54 0.25 -2.21
N ASN A 46 10.75 0.17 -3.29
CA ASN A 46 9.80 1.23 -3.64
C ASN A 46 8.73 1.45 -2.54
N ILE A 47 8.25 0.39 -1.88
CA ILE A 47 7.34 0.53 -0.73
C ILE A 47 8.03 1.33 0.39
N SER A 48 9.26 0.96 0.74
CA SER A 48 10.05 1.65 1.77
C SER A 48 10.22 3.13 1.43
N ASP A 49 10.66 3.43 0.20
CA ASP A 49 10.94 4.80 -0.26
C ASP A 49 9.66 5.64 -0.26
N LYS A 50 8.53 5.08 -0.72
CA LYS A 50 7.25 5.82 -0.74
C LYS A 50 6.67 6.05 0.64
N ILE A 51 6.85 5.11 1.59
CA ILE A 51 6.48 5.35 2.99
C ILE A 51 7.34 6.50 3.54
N HIS A 52 8.65 6.45 3.34
CA HIS A 52 9.57 7.50 3.79
C HIS A 52 9.22 8.87 3.20
N GLU A 53 9.02 8.97 1.88
CA GLU A 53 8.61 10.20 1.20
C GLU A 53 7.28 10.77 1.73
N HIS A 54 6.35 9.90 2.11
CA HIS A 54 5.07 10.30 2.68
C HIS A 54 5.25 10.84 4.09
N PHE A 55 6.08 10.20 4.89
CA PHE A 55 6.36 10.60 6.27
C PHE A 55 7.14 11.92 6.32
N GLN A 56 8.14 12.12 5.46
CA GLN A 56 8.82 13.41 5.32
C GLN A 56 7.86 14.53 4.95
N TRP A 57 6.91 14.25 4.06
CA TRP A 57 5.87 15.20 3.70
C TRP A 57 4.94 15.51 4.88
N MET A 58 4.50 14.50 5.64
CA MET A 58 3.72 14.70 6.86
C MET A 58 4.49 15.51 7.91
N ALA A 59 5.80 15.27 8.05
CA ALA A 59 6.66 15.95 9.00
C ALA A 59 6.83 17.46 8.69
N SER A 60 6.59 17.87 7.44
CA SER A 60 6.60 19.30 7.06
C SER A 60 5.37 20.08 7.53
N PHE A 61 4.33 19.43 8.07
CA PHE A 61 3.14 20.11 8.55
C PHE A 61 3.32 20.64 9.98
N ASN A 62 2.79 21.84 10.25
CA ASN A 62 2.78 22.41 11.61
C ASN A 62 1.89 21.61 12.56
N ASN A 63 0.73 21.13 12.07
CA ASN A 63 -0.20 20.29 12.83
C ASN A 63 -0.02 18.82 12.40
N LYS A 64 1.10 18.22 12.83
CA LYS A 64 1.40 16.81 12.57
C LYS A 64 0.33 15.95 13.22
N LYS A 65 -0.25 15.02 12.46
CA LYS A 65 -1.11 13.98 13.00
C LYS A 65 -0.30 12.71 13.19
N PRO A 66 -0.54 11.93 14.25
CA PRO A 66 0.11 10.63 14.41
C PRO A 66 -0.25 9.72 13.23
N VAL A 67 0.67 8.83 12.88
CA VAL A 67 0.43 7.77 11.89
C VAL A 67 -0.35 6.66 12.57
N GLN A 68 -1.57 6.44 12.11
CA GLN A 68 -2.53 5.49 12.66
C GLN A 68 -2.68 4.26 11.75
N THR A 69 -2.74 4.48 10.43
CA THR A 69 -2.89 3.39 9.46
C THR A 69 -1.98 3.59 8.25
N VAL A 70 -1.43 2.49 7.75
CA VAL A 70 -0.70 2.46 6.49
C VAL A 70 -1.18 1.26 5.68
N HIS A 71 -1.68 1.52 4.47
CA HIS A 71 -2.16 0.49 3.56
C HIS A 71 -1.39 0.53 2.25
N VAL A 72 -0.93 -0.65 1.82
CA VAL A 72 -0.32 -0.89 0.51
C VAL A 72 -1.37 -1.55 -0.37
N VAL A 73 -1.85 -0.83 -1.39
CA VAL A 73 -3.02 -1.25 -2.15
C VAL A 73 -2.86 -1.11 -3.67
N THR A 74 -3.63 -1.90 -4.42
CA THR A 74 -3.73 -1.77 -5.88
C THR A 74 -5.16 -1.90 -6.37
N THR A 75 -5.42 -1.34 -7.54
CA THR A 75 -6.64 -1.56 -8.33
C THR A 75 -6.39 -2.54 -9.49
N ASP A 76 -5.14 -2.94 -9.72
CA ASP A 76 -4.74 -3.83 -10.81
C ASP A 76 -4.87 -5.30 -10.42
N ALA A 77 -6.12 -5.73 -10.35
CA ALA A 77 -6.48 -7.13 -10.16
C ALA A 77 -7.41 -7.61 -11.29
N LYS A 78 -7.40 -8.91 -11.53
CA LYS A 78 -8.21 -9.57 -12.57
C LYS A 78 -9.00 -10.71 -11.94
N CYS A 79 -10.29 -10.76 -12.27
CA CYS A 79 -11.12 -11.92 -11.99
C CYS A 79 -10.91 -12.97 -13.08
N ASP A 80 -10.85 -14.25 -12.70
CA ASP A 80 -10.71 -15.37 -13.64
C ASP A 80 -11.81 -15.37 -14.71
N ASN A 81 -13.02 -14.97 -14.33
CA ASN A 81 -14.17 -14.87 -15.24
C ASN A 81 -14.22 -13.55 -16.04
N GLY A 82 -13.11 -12.80 -16.12
CA GLY A 82 -13.00 -11.56 -16.90
C GLY A 82 -13.89 -10.40 -16.41
N CYS A 83 -14.43 -10.48 -15.19
CA CYS A 83 -15.29 -9.45 -14.62
C CYS A 83 -14.57 -8.10 -14.54
N ALA A 84 -15.18 -7.04 -15.07
CA ALA A 84 -14.74 -5.68 -14.82
C ALA A 84 -14.89 -5.34 -13.32
N ILE A 85 -13.76 -5.16 -12.64
CA ILE A 85 -13.70 -4.78 -11.23
C ILE A 85 -13.77 -3.24 -11.16
N PRO A 86 -14.66 -2.65 -10.34
CA PRO A 86 -14.71 -1.20 -10.17
C PRO A 86 -13.38 -0.63 -9.68
N LEU A 87 -12.95 0.51 -10.22
CA LEU A 87 -11.72 1.20 -9.80
C LEU A 87 -11.76 1.69 -8.34
N SER A 88 -12.97 1.82 -7.77
CA SER A 88 -13.16 2.13 -6.36
C SER A 88 -12.75 0.97 -5.44
N HIS A 89 -12.70 -0.25 -5.95
CA HIS A 89 -12.31 -1.41 -5.18
C HIS A 89 -10.77 -1.51 -5.15
N LYS A 90 -10.21 -1.42 -3.94
CA LYS A 90 -8.77 -1.51 -3.69
C LYS A 90 -8.47 -2.84 -3.01
N PHE A 91 -7.45 -3.53 -3.48
CA PHE A 91 -6.97 -4.78 -2.91
C PHE A 91 -5.73 -4.52 -2.07
N SER A 92 -5.71 -5.05 -0.85
CA SER A 92 -4.53 -5.03 0.00
C SER A 92 -3.46 -5.94 -0.57
N LEU A 93 -2.23 -5.47 -0.57
CA LEU A 93 -1.03 -6.22 -0.97
C LEU A 93 -0.20 -6.68 0.23
N THR A 94 -0.61 -6.28 1.43
CA THR A 94 -0.07 -6.82 2.67
C THR A 94 -0.31 -8.33 2.69
N ASP A 95 0.72 -9.08 3.13
CA ASP A 95 0.82 -10.54 3.13
C ASP A 95 0.87 -11.24 1.76
N HIS A 96 0.76 -10.47 0.65
CA HIS A 96 1.02 -10.96 -0.70
C HIS A 96 2.41 -10.56 -1.23
N ILE A 97 2.84 -9.35 -0.91
CA ILE A 97 4.12 -8.77 -1.38
C ILE A 97 5.04 -8.46 -0.20
N ILE A 98 4.49 -7.87 0.85
CA ILE A 98 5.19 -7.54 2.09
C ILE A 98 4.41 -8.11 3.26
N SER A 99 5.07 -8.81 4.17
CA SER A 99 4.39 -9.34 5.36
C SER A 99 3.93 -8.19 6.25
N THR A 100 2.85 -8.39 7.00
CA THR A 100 2.37 -7.41 8.00
C THR A 100 3.48 -7.00 8.96
N LYS A 101 4.31 -7.95 9.41
CA LYS A 101 5.48 -7.69 10.25
C LYS A 101 6.50 -6.79 9.54
N GLY A 102 6.89 -7.13 8.32
CA GLY A 102 7.86 -6.35 7.55
C GLY A 102 7.37 -4.94 7.26
N LEU A 103 6.09 -4.77 6.95
CA LEU A 103 5.48 -3.46 6.76
C LEU A 103 5.52 -2.64 8.06
N LYS A 104 5.18 -3.26 9.20
CA LYS A 104 5.24 -2.61 10.51
C LYS A 104 6.67 -2.18 10.86
N ASP A 105 7.67 -3.02 10.57
CA ASP A 105 9.08 -2.70 10.81
C ASP A 105 9.53 -1.48 9.97
N LEU A 106 9.11 -1.39 8.69
CA LEU A 106 9.37 -0.22 7.85
C LEU A 106 8.69 1.05 8.38
N ILE A 107 7.44 0.94 8.82
CA ILE A 107 6.68 2.07 9.40
C ILE A 107 7.38 2.59 10.64
N ILE A 108 7.75 1.70 11.58
CA ILE A 108 8.43 2.08 12.81
C ILE A 108 9.77 2.76 12.51
N LYS A 109 10.55 2.17 11.59
CA LYS A 109 11.84 2.72 11.17
C LYS A 109 11.67 4.14 10.62
N HIS A 110 10.82 4.33 9.61
CA HIS A 110 10.71 5.61 8.93
C HIS A 110 9.99 6.67 9.78
N ALA A 111 9.03 6.29 10.62
CA ALA A 111 8.38 7.24 11.52
C ALA A 111 9.39 7.81 12.53
N LYS A 112 10.30 6.97 13.03
CA LYS A 112 11.41 7.42 13.88
C LYS A 112 12.36 8.36 13.16
N GLU A 113 12.73 8.05 11.91
CA GLU A 113 13.60 8.91 11.08
C GLU A 113 12.96 10.27 10.74
N SER A 114 11.63 10.33 10.69
CA SER A 114 10.86 11.55 10.37
C SER A 114 10.27 12.25 11.60
N GLU A 115 10.60 11.79 12.82
CA GLU A 115 10.06 12.33 14.08
C GLU A 115 8.52 12.40 14.10
N LEU A 116 7.88 11.34 13.61
CA LEU A 116 6.42 11.19 13.62
C LEU A 116 5.99 10.27 14.77
N GLU A 117 4.91 10.66 15.43
CA GLU A 117 4.23 9.83 16.42
C GLU A 117 3.46 8.69 15.73
N LEU A 118 3.39 7.54 16.40
CA LEU A 118 2.68 6.36 15.95
C LEU A 118 1.55 6.02 16.92
N GLU A 119 0.35 5.88 16.38
CA GLU A 119 -0.84 5.37 17.08
C GLU A 119 -1.44 4.23 16.24
N LEU A 120 -0.62 3.23 15.95
CA LEU A 120 -1.02 2.14 15.06
C LEU A 120 -2.16 1.33 15.71
N ASP A 121 -3.33 1.33 15.08
CA ASP A 121 -4.37 0.33 15.35
C ASP A 121 -3.85 -1.03 14.84
N ILE A 122 -3.50 -1.92 15.76
CA ILE A 122 -3.04 -3.29 15.48
C ILE A 122 -4.17 -4.26 15.79
#